data_AF-A0A929XB73-F1
#
_entry.id   AF-A0A929XB73-F1
#
_cell.length_a   1.000
_cell.length_b   1.000
_cell.length_c   1.000
_cell.angle_alpha   90.00
_cell.angle_beta   90.00
_cell.angle_gamma   90.00
#
_symmetry.space_group_name_H-M   'P 1'
#
loop_
_entity.id
_entity.type
_entity.pdbx_description
1 polymer ?
#
loop_
_entity_poly.entity_id
_entity_poly.type
_entity_poly.pdbx_seq_one_letter_code
_entity_poly.pdbx_strand_id
1 'polypeptide(L)'
;ILKQTREEMERERLQAQAEASAATSAKAGAEMSFEQLNLIGKFKAVEGVLDEDIRPMLQMDGGNLDVIDIRPADDGKTDIYIRYLGACSGCASGSSGTLYAIENVLQESLSPNIRVMPI
;
A
#
# COMPACT_ATOMS: atom_id res chain seq x y z
N ILE A 1 31.56 -14.12 34.51
CA ILE A 1 32.23 -13.34 33.43
C ILE A 1 31.80 -13.83 32.05
N LEU A 2 31.79 -15.14 31.74
CA LEU A 2 31.44 -15.64 30.39
C LEU A 2 29.93 -15.67 30.01
N LYS A 3 29.01 -15.66 30.98
CA LYS A 3 27.56 -15.65 30.71
C LYS A 3 27.08 -14.31 30.15
N GLN A 4 27.55 -13.21 30.74
CA GLN A 4 27.16 -11.86 30.33
C GLN A 4 27.66 -11.54 28.91
N THR A 5 28.90 -11.91 28.58
CA THR A 5 29.47 -11.75 27.23
C THR A 5 28.74 -12.59 26.17
N ARG A 6 28.21 -13.77 26.55
CA ARG A 6 27.44 -14.62 25.64
C ARG A 6 26.05 -14.07 25.36
N GLU A 7 25.38 -13.52 26.38
CA GLU A 7 24.06 -12.89 26.26
C GLU A 7 24.13 -11.58 25.45
N GLU A 8 25.22 -10.82 25.61
CA GLU A 8 25.46 -9.58 24.86
C GLU A 8 25.70 -9.87 23.37
N MET A 9 26.57 -10.84 23.04
CA MET A 9 26.81 -11.25 21.66
C MET A 9 25.58 -11.87 20.99
N GLU A 10 24.72 -12.57 21.73
CA GLU A 10 23.49 -13.15 21.20
C GLU A 10 22.45 -12.07 20.87
N ARG A 11 22.34 -11.03 21.71
CA ARG A 11 21.50 -9.85 21.44
C ARG A 11 21.98 -9.06 20.24
N GLU A 12 23.28 -8.80 20.11
CA GLU A 12 23.85 -8.14 18.93
C GLU A 12 23.63 -8.98 17.66
N ARG A 13 23.79 -10.30 17.73
CA ARG A 13 23.51 -11.18 16.58
C ARG A 13 22.04 -11.19 16.19
N LEU A 14 21.13 -11.15 17.16
CA LEU A 14 19.69 -11.11 16.93
C LEU A 14 19.27 -9.77 16.31
N GLN A 15 19.83 -8.65 16.81
CA GLN A 15 19.60 -7.32 16.24
C GLN A 15 20.18 -7.20 14.83
N ALA A 16 21.41 -7.66 14.60
CA ALA A 16 22.04 -7.67 13.29
C ALA A 16 21.26 -8.52 12.27
N GLN A 17 20.68 -9.65 12.70
CA GLN A 17 19.81 -10.47 11.84
C GLN A 17 18.45 -9.82 11.57
N ALA A 18 17.85 -9.15 12.56
CA ALA A 18 16.60 -8.41 12.39
C ALA A 18 16.77 -7.23 11.42
N GLU A 19 17.84 -6.45 11.56
CA GLU A 19 18.15 -5.32 10.68
C GLU A 19 18.58 -5.78 9.28
N ALA A 20 19.35 -6.86 9.16
CA ALA A 20 19.68 -7.46 7.86
C ALA A 20 18.43 -7.99 7.15
N SER A 21 17.51 -8.64 7.89
CA SER A 21 16.24 -9.10 7.32
C SER A 21 15.31 -7.94 6.94
N ALA A 22 15.31 -6.84 7.71
CA ALA A 22 14.57 -5.61 7.40
C ALA A 22 15.14 -4.91 6.15
N ALA A 23 16.47 -4.81 6.04
CA ALA A 23 17.16 -4.22 4.90
C ALA A 23 17.04 -5.08 3.63
N THR A 24 17.08 -6.41 3.75
CA THR A 24 16.80 -7.34 2.63
C THR A 24 15.33 -7.26 2.21
N SER A 25 14.37 -7.15 3.15
CA SER A 25 12.96 -6.96 2.81
C SER A 25 12.66 -5.57 2.22
N ALA A 26 13.35 -4.52 2.66
CA ALA A 26 13.23 -3.17 2.10
C ALA A 26 13.84 -3.07 0.70
N LYS A 27 14.97 -3.76 0.47
CA LYS A 27 15.62 -3.80 -0.85
C LYS A 27 14.91 -4.75 -1.83
N ALA A 28 14.33 -5.85 -1.35
CA ALA A 28 13.49 -6.72 -2.17
C ALA A 28 12.13 -6.07 -2.51
N GLY A 29 11.60 -5.19 -1.65
CA GLY A 29 10.39 -4.42 -1.94
C GLY A 29 10.59 -3.29 -2.95
N ALA A 30 11.81 -2.75 -3.07
CA ALA A 30 12.12 -1.65 -3.97
C ALA A 30 12.43 -2.08 -5.43
N GLU A 31 12.71 -3.37 -5.68
CA GLU A 31 13.03 -3.90 -7.02
C GLU A 31 12.06 -5.00 -7.49
N MET A 32 10.95 -5.21 -6.79
CA MET A 32 9.89 -6.11 -7.25
C MET A 32 8.78 -5.31 -7.92
N SER A 33 8.42 -5.70 -9.14
CA SER A 33 7.27 -5.15 -9.86
C SER A 33 6.01 -5.38 -9.02
N PHE A 34 5.06 -4.44 -9.03
CA PHE A 34 3.82 -4.54 -8.26
C PHE A 34 3.10 -5.89 -8.44
N GLU A 35 3.18 -6.49 -9.62
CA GLU A 35 2.62 -7.80 -9.97
C GLU A 35 3.24 -8.96 -9.19
N GLN A 36 4.50 -8.83 -8.78
CA GLN A 36 5.26 -9.87 -8.07
C GLN A 36 5.02 -9.84 -6.57
N LEU A 37 4.40 -8.78 -6.05
CA LEU A 37 4.07 -8.67 -4.64
C LEU A 37 2.96 -9.66 -4.25
N ASN A 38 3.07 -10.24 -3.06
CA ASN A 38 1.97 -10.97 -2.45
C ASN A 38 0.83 -9.99 -2.07
N LEU A 39 -0.34 -10.52 -1.70
CA LEU A 39 -1.52 -9.69 -1.39
C LEU A 39 -1.24 -8.61 -0.33
N ILE A 40 -0.51 -8.97 0.74
CA ILE A 40 -0.16 -8.04 1.83
C ILE A 40 0.80 -6.96 1.33
N GLY A 41 1.75 -7.31 0.47
CA GLY A 41 2.68 -6.37 -0.16
C GLY A 41 1.95 -5.41 -1.08
N LYS A 42 1.02 -5.91 -1.92
CA LYS A 42 0.17 -5.07 -2.77
C LYS A 42 -0.67 -4.11 -1.93
N PHE A 43 -1.29 -4.61 -0.87
CA PHE A 43 -2.08 -3.77 0.04
C PHE A 43 -1.26 -2.65 0.67
N LYS A 44 -0.07 -2.98 1.21
CA LYS A 44 0.82 -1.96 1.79
C LYS A 44 1.30 -0.93 0.77
N ALA A 45 1.61 -1.35 -0.45
CA ALA A 45 2.04 -0.46 -1.51
C ALA A 45 0.90 0.51 -1.91
N VAL A 46 -0.31 -0.02 -2.06
CA VAL A 46 -1.51 0.78 -2.37
C VAL A 46 -1.82 1.75 -1.23
N GLU A 47 -1.88 1.28 0.02
CA GLU A 47 -2.12 2.15 1.18
C GLU A 47 -1.06 3.26 1.30
N GLY A 48 0.22 2.95 1.05
CA GLY A 48 1.29 3.95 1.08
C GLY A 48 1.04 5.09 0.08
N VAL A 49 0.75 4.75 -1.18
CA VAL A 49 0.45 5.77 -2.21
C VAL A 49 -0.83 6.55 -1.87
N LEU A 50 -1.86 5.88 -1.35
CA LEU A 50 -3.09 6.55 -0.95
C LEU A 50 -2.85 7.53 0.20
N ASP A 51 -2.06 7.15 1.20
CA ASP A 51 -1.72 7.99 2.36
C ASP A 51 -0.90 9.22 1.98
N GLU A 52 0.04 9.07 1.04
CA GLU A 52 0.94 10.15 0.62
C GLU A 52 0.27 11.13 -0.36
N ASP A 53 -0.45 10.64 -1.37
CA ASP A 53 -0.91 11.46 -2.49
C ASP A 53 -2.41 11.77 -2.47
N ILE A 54 -3.24 10.85 -1.99
CA ILE A 54 -4.71 10.93 -2.15
C ILE A 54 -5.42 11.43 -0.90
N ARG A 55 -5.16 10.79 0.25
CA ARG A 55 -5.85 11.11 1.51
C ARG A 55 -5.67 12.57 1.94
N PRO A 56 -4.50 13.22 1.80
CA PRO A 56 -4.37 14.64 2.14
C PRO A 56 -5.33 15.51 1.34
N MET A 57 -5.51 15.22 0.04
CA MET A 57 -6.45 15.94 -0.82
C MET A 57 -7.90 15.73 -0.38
N LEU A 58 -8.29 14.48 -0.12
CA LEU A 58 -9.67 14.15 0.29
C LEU A 58 -10.03 14.69 1.67
N GLN A 59 -9.07 14.70 2.60
CA GLN A 59 -9.29 15.20 3.95
C GLN A 59 -9.51 16.71 3.98
N MET A 60 -8.92 17.48 3.04
CA MET A 60 -9.23 18.90 2.89
C MET A 60 -10.72 19.15 2.59
N ASP A 61 -11.34 18.24 1.85
CA ASP A 61 -12.77 18.28 1.50
C ASP A 61 -13.65 17.59 2.57
N GLY A 62 -13.08 17.16 3.70
CA GLY A 62 -13.81 16.47 4.77
C GLY A 62 -14.20 15.02 4.45
N GLY A 63 -13.51 14.42 3.48
CA GLY A 63 -13.70 13.03 3.05
C GLY A 63 -12.51 12.14 3.35
N ASN A 64 -12.67 10.85 3.05
CA ASN A 64 -11.59 9.86 3.05
C ASN A 64 -11.99 8.67 2.17
N LEU A 65 -11.15 7.65 2.08
CA LEU A 65 -11.47 6.36 1.48
C LEU A 65 -10.79 5.21 2.23
N ASP A 66 -11.27 3.99 2.06
CA ASP A 66 -10.61 2.77 2.53
C ASP A 66 -10.50 1.75 1.41
N VAL A 67 -9.39 1.01 1.37
CA VAL A 67 -9.22 -0.17 0.51
C VAL A 67 -9.88 -1.37 1.18
N ILE A 68 -10.84 -1.96 0.50
CA ILE A 68 -11.66 -3.07 1.01
C ILE A 68 -11.13 -4.40 0.53
N ASP A 69 -10.68 -4.46 -0.72
CA ASP A 69 -10.18 -5.69 -1.32
C ASP A 69 -9.27 -5.39 -2.52
N ILE A 70 -8.38 -6.34 -2.81
CA ILE A 70 -7.49 -6.32 -3.97
C ILE A 70 -7.55 -7.69 -4.63
N ARG A 71 -8.04 -7.75 -5.86
CA ARG A 71 -8.24 -9.01 -6.59
C ARG A 71 -7.52 -9.00 -7.93
N PRO A 72 -6.89 -10.11 -8.34
CA PRO A 72 -6.52 -10.28 -9.73
C PRO A 72 -7.79 -10.44 -10.57
N ALA A 73 -7.86 -9.74 -11.69
CA ALA A 73 -8.90 -9.88 -12.70
C ALA A 73 -8.49 -10.92 -13.76
N ASP A 74 -9.48 -11.54 -14.40
CA ASP A 74 -9.26 -12.57 -15.43
C ASP A 74 -8.54 -12.03 -16.68
N ASP A 75 -8.57 -10.71 -16.91
CA ASP A 75 -7.89 -10.02 -18.00
C ASP A 75 -6.43 -9.63 -17.69
N GLY A 76 -5.90 -10.06 -16.55
CA GLY A 76 -4.53 -9.78 -16.11
C GLY A 76 -4.37 -8.46 -15.36
N LYS A 77 -5.46 -7.73 -15.10
CA LYS A 77 -5.45 -6.51 -14.30
C LYS A 77 -5.53 -6.78 -12.80
N THR A 78 -5.22 -5.77 -11.99
CA THR A 78 -5.45 -5.82 -10.54
C THR A 78 -6.59 -4.87 -10.19
N ASP A 79 -7.69 -5.45 -9.73
CA ASP A 79 -8.88 -4.74 -9.28
C ASP A 79 -8.75 -4.35 -7.82
N ILE A 80 -8.83 -3.06 -7.55
CA ILE A 80 -8.78 -2.49 -6.19
C ILE A 80 -10.17 -1.94 -5.86
N TYR A 81 -10.80 -2.52 -4.85
CA TYR A 81 -12.11 -2.11 -4.38
C TYR A 81 -11.96 -1.10 -3.25
N ILE A 82 -12.49 0.09 -3.43
CA ILE A 82 -12.45 1.16 -2.45
C ILE A 82 -13.85 1.53 -1.97
N ARG A 83 -13.91 2.03 -0.73
CA ARG A 83 -15.11 2.64 -0.17
C ARG A 83 -14.81 4.07 0.21
N TYR A 84 -15.60 5.00 -0.30
CA TYR A 84 -15.53 6.39 0.16
C TYR A 84 -16.10 6.54 1.57
N LEU A 85 -15.48 7.40 2.35
CA LEU A 85 -15.87 7.74 3.72
C LEU A 85 -16.12 9.25 3.87
N GLY A 86 -16.91 9.62 4.87
CA GLY A 86 -17.16 11.02 5.23
C GLY A 86 -17.96 11.78 4.15
N ALA A 87 -17.58 13.02 3.88
CA ALA A 87 -18.27 13.87 2.89
C ALA A 87 -18.28 13.27 1.47
N CYS A 88 -17.34 12.37 1.16
CA CYS A 88 -17.25 11.71 -0.15
C CYS A 88 -18.30 10.59 -0.36
N SER A 89 -18.93 10.05 0.70
CA SER A 89 -19.79 8.87 0.57
C SER A 89 -21.17 9.13 -0.06
N GLY A 90 -21.55 10.40 -0.29
CA GLY A 90 -22.90 10.78 -0.74
C GLY A 90 -22.96 11.62 -2.01
N CYS A 91 -21.82 12.00 -2.62
CA CYS A 91 -21.82 12.89 -3.78
C CYS A 91 -21.71 12.11 -5.10
N ALA A 92 -22.85 11.76 -5.69
CA ALA A 92 -22.91 11.04 -6.98
C ALA A 92 -22.24 11.77 -8.16
N SER A 93 -22.05 13.09 -8.06
CA SER A 93 -21.42 13.91 -9.09
C SER A 93 -19.90 14.07 -8.91
N GLY A 94 -19.39 13.91 -7.68
CA GLY A 94 -17.96 14.01 -7.36
C GLY A 94 -17.20 12.69 -7.50
N SER A 95 -17.90 11.56 -7.38
CA SER A 95 -17.29 10.23 -7.31
C SER A 95 -16.54 9.82 -8.58
N SER A 96 -16.98 10.22 -9.78
CA SER A 96 -16.34 9.77 -11.03
C SER A 96 -14.99 10.45 -11.31
N GLY A 97 -14.88 11.75 -11.03
CA GLY A 97 -13.63 12.50 -11.25
C GLY A 97 -12.56 12.11 -10.24
N THR A 98 -12.93 11.99 -8.97
CA THR A 98 -12.04 11.54 -7.91
C THR A 98 -11.59 10.09 -8.11
N LEU A 99 -12.50 9.19 -8.53
CA LEU A 99 -12.15 7.80 -8.83
C LEU A 99 -11.11 7.72 -9.94
N TYR A 100 -11.29 8.50 -11.01
CA TYR A 100 -10.31 8.56 -12.11
C TYR A 100 -8.97 9.10 -11.63
N ALA A 101 -8.95 10.15 -10.80
CA ALA A 101 -7.71 10.68 -10.24
C ALA A 101 -6.96 9.63 -9.40
N ILE A 102 -7.67 8.90 -8.53
CA ILE A 102 -7.10 7.82 -7.72
C ILE A 102 -6.53 6.71 -8.60
N GLU A 103 -7.28 6.30 -9.62
CA GLU A 103 -6.81 5.27 -10.55
C GLU A 103 -5.51 5.68 -11.26
N ASN A 104 -5.43 6.92 -11.77
CA ASN A 104 -4.20 7.39 -12.42
C ASN A 104 -3.01 7.42 -11.47
N VAL A 105 -3.17 7.94 -10.25
CA VAL A 105 -2.06 7.99 -9.28
C VAL A 105 -1.56 6.59 -8.95
N LEU A 106 -2.46 5.62 -8.73
CA LEU A 106 -2.06 4.24 -8.50
C LEU A 106 -1.38 3.61 -9.74
N GLN A 107 -1.86 3.94 -10.94
CA GLN A 107 -1.25 3.45 -12.19
C GLN A 107 0.16 4.02 -12.42
N GLU A 108 0.36 5.29 -12.14
CA GLU A 108 1.64 5.99 -12.28
C GLU A 108 2.66 5.55 -11.22
N SER A 109 2.21 5.36 -9.97
CA SER A 109 3.09 5.02 -8.85
C SER A 109 3.40 3.53 -8.73
N LEU A 110 2.47 2.64 -9.10
CA LEU A 110 2.58 1.19 -8.85
C LEU A 110 2.57 0.34 -10.11
N SER A 111 1.50 0.42 -10.91
CA SER A 111 1.37 -0.38 -12.14
C SER A 111 0.24 0.11 -13.05
N PRO A 112 0.48 0.23 -14.38
CA PRO A 112 -0.54 0.63 -15.35
C PRO A 112 -1.71 -0.37 -15.48
N ASN A 113 -1.61 -1.56 -14.88
CA ASN A 113 -2.65 -2.59 -14.93
C ASN A 113 -3.64 -2.52 -13.75
N ILE A 114 -3.57 -1.48 -12.93
CA ILE A 114 -4.50 -1.27 -11.80
C ILE A 114 -5.81 -0.69 -12.31
N ARG A 115 -6.94 -1.21 -11.80
CA ARG A 115 -8.28 -0.66 -12.00
C ARG A 115 -8.94 -0.44 -10.65
N VAL A 116 -9.55 0.74 -10.45
CA VAL A 116 -10.18 1.08 -9.17
C VAL A 116 -11.69 1.01 -9.32
N MET A 117 -12.36 0.33 -8.38
CA MET A 117 -13.81 0.19 -8.35
C MET A 117 -14.39 0.67 -7.02
N PRO A 118 -15.39 1.57 -7.04
CA PRO A 118 -16.14 1.91 -5.84
C PRO A 118 -17.13 0.79 -5.51
N ILE A 119 -17.43 0.61 -4.21
CA ILE A 119 -18.44 -0.34 -3.73
C ILE A 119 -19.61 0.34 -3.01
#